data_AF-A0A7X1TUX2-F1
#
_entry.id   AF-A0A7X1TUX2-F1
#
_cell.length_a   1.000
_cell.length_b   1.000
_cell.length_c   1.000
_cell.angle_alpha   90.00
_cell.angle_beta   90.00
_cell.angle_gamma   90.00
#
_symmetry.space_group_name_H-M   'P 1'
#
loop_
_entity.id
_entity.type
_entity.pdbx_description
1 polymer ?
#
loop_
_entity_poly.entity_id
_entity_poly.type
_entity_poly.pdbx_seq_one_letter_code
_entity_poly.pdbx_strand_id
1 'polypeptide(L)'
;MSEYLMKVSGSKTLAQIENGIASEEALASRFLRSQLAAVDGEITNVVTFVELDELPADVRVVRGDAPPPDGFVRQWSGVMLVEDRNTVVTVYRKNG
;
A
#
# COMPACT_ATOMS: atom_id res chain seq x y z
N MET A 1 -17.60 -6.84 -6.73
CA MET A 1 -16.41 -6.26 -6.06
C MET A 1 -16.50 -4.75 -6.16
N SER A 2 -16.48 -4.06 -5.02
CA SER A 2 -16.52 -2.59 -4.96
C SER A 2 -15.13 -2.05 -4.63
N GLU A 3 -14.77 -0.87 -5.15
CA GLU A 3 -13.54 -0.16 -4.78
C GLU A 3 -13.84 0.94 -3.78
N TYR A 4 -12.94 1.16 -2.83
CA TYR A 4 -13.00 2.28 -1.89
C TYR A 4 -11.62 2.91 -1.64
N LEU A 5 -11.62 4.10 -1.06
CA LEU A 5 -10.42 4.89 -0.80
C LEU A 5 -10.19 5.01 0.70
N MET A 6 -8.93 4.91 1.12
CA MET A 6 -8.51 5.22 2.48
C MET A 6 -7.39 6.26 2.44
N LYS A 7 -7.35 7.14 3.44
CA LYS A 7 -6.23 8.06 3.67
C LYS A 7 -5.16 7.35 4.50
N VAL A 8 -3.90 7.44 4.06
CA VAL A 8 -2.74 6.98 4.84
C VAL A 8 -1.79 8.15 5.01
N SER A 9 -1.61 8.58 6.27
CA SER A 9 -0.72 9.70 6.60
C SER A 9 0.67 9.51 6.00
N GLY A 10 1.18 10.57 5.36
CA GLY A 10 2.53 10.62 4.79
C GLY A 10 3.65 10.63 5.84
N SER A 11 3.32 10.99 7.08
CA SER A 11 4.27 10.99 8.21
C SER A 11 4.61 9.60 8.75
N LYS A 12 3.93 8.55 8.26
CA LYS A 12 4.19 7.17 8.65
C LYS A 12 5.49 6.65 8.04
N THR A 13 6.19 5.81 8.80
CA THR A 13 7.29 4.99 8.28
C THR A 13 6.77 3.94 7.30
N LEU A 14 7.68 3.39 6.49
CA LEU A 14 7.33 2.34 5.53
C LEU A 14 6.69 1.12 6.21
N ALA A 15 7.22 0.70 7.37
CA ALA A 15 6.67 -0.42 8.15
C ALA A 15 5.26 -0.11 8.69
N GLN A 16 4.99 1.13 9.10
CA GLN A 16 3.65 1.54 9.53
C GLN A 16 2.64 1.61 8.37
N ILE A 17 3.11 1.96 7.17
CA ILE A 17 2.28 1.92 5.95
C ILE A 17 1.97 0.47 5.58
N GLU A 18 2.97 -0.40 5.55
CA GLU A 18 2.79 -1.84 5.31
C GLU A 18 1.80 -2.45 6.29
N ASN A 19 2.00 -2.23 7.60
CA ASN A 19 1.08 -2.72 8.63
C ASN A 19 -0.34 -2.17 8.46
N GLY A 20 -0.48 -0.90 8.04
CA GLY A 20 -1.79 -0.30 7.78
C GLY A 20 -2.50 -0.98 6.60
N ILE A 21 -1.77 -1.27 5.52
CA ILE A 21 -2.32 -2.01 4.38
C ILE A 21 -2.68 -3.43 4.79
N ALA A 22 -1.78 -4.16 5.45
CA ALA A 22 -2.03 -5.52 5.90
C ALA A 22 -3.22 -5.63 6.86
N SER A 23 -3.41 -4.63 7.74
CA SER A 23 -4.56 -4.59 8.66
C SER A 23 -5.88 -4.39 7.92
N GLU A 24 -5.90 -3.55 6.89
CA GLU A 24 -7.08 -3.33 6.04
C GLU A 24 -7.39 -4.58 5.20
N GLU A 25 -6.35 -5.24 4.69
CA GLU A 25 -6.48 -6.47 3.92
C GLU A 25 -7.00 -7.66 4.74
N ALA A 26 -6.76 -7.66 6.06
CA ALA A 26 -7.33 -8.63 6.99
C ALA A 26 -8.87 -8.55 7.10
N LEU A 27 -9.50 -7.50 6.54
CA LEU A 27 -10.95 -7.32 6.45
C LEU A 27 -11.52 -7.79 5.10
N ALA A 28 -10.84 -8.72 4.42
CA ALA A 28 -11.21 -9.21 3.08
C ALA A 28 -11.24 -8.08 2.03
N SER A 29 -10.24 -7.20 2.08
CA SER A 29 -9.99 -6.19 1.05
C SER A 29 -8.60 -6.39 0.45
N ARG A 30 -8.33 -5.78 -0.69
CA ARG A 30 -7.01 -5.82 -1.33
C ARG A 30 -6.58 -4.45 -1.80
N PHE A 31 -5.38 -4.03 -1.40
CA PHE A 31 -4.71 -2.86 -1.93
C PHE A 31 -4.51 -3.01 -3.43
N LEU A 32 -4.84 -1.96 -4.19
CA LEU A 32 -4.61 -1.90 -5.64
C LEU A 32 -3.50 -0.94 -6.02
N ARG A 33 -3.56 0.28 -5.48
CA ARG A 33 -2.66 1.38 -5.84
C ARG A 33 -2.68 2.47 -4.77
N SER A 34 -1.67 3.32 -4.80
CA SER A 34 -1.66 4.59 -4.08
C SER A 34 -1.46 5.75 -5.05
N GLN A 35 -2.01 6.91 -4.70
CA GLN A 35 -1.76 8.17 -5.37
C GLN A 35 -1.60 9.27 -4.32
N LEU A 36 -0.76 10.26 -4.61
CA LEU A 36 -0.67 11.46 -3.80
C LEU A 36 -1.81 12.40 -4.16
N ALA A 37 -2.52 12.89 -3.16
CA ALA A 37 -3.57 13.89 -3.34
C ALA A 37 -3.49 14.94 -2.23
N ALA A 38 -3.90 16.17 -2.54
CA ALA A 38 -4.15 17.20 -1.54
C ALA A 38 -5.54 16.96 -0.94
N VAL A 39 -5.61 16.65 0.36
CA VAL A 39 -6.87 16.55 1.08
C VAL A 39 -6.80 17.40 2.33
N ASP A 40 -7.80 18.27 2.52
CA ASP A 40 -7.85 19.20 3.65
C ASP A 40 -6.61 20.11 3.78
N GLY A 41 -5.97 20.42 2.64
CA GLY A 41 -4.76 21.25 2.58
C GLY A 41 -3.44 20.51 2.79
N GLU A 42 -3.47 19.21 3.05
CA GLU A 42 -2.28 18.37 3.25
C GLU A 42 -2.09 17.39 2.09
N ILE A 43 -0.85 17.24 1.60
CA ILE A 43 -0.53 16.15 0.67
C ILE A 43 -0.50 14.85 1.45
N THR A 44 -1.28 13.86 1.02
CA THR A 44 -1.40 12.57 1.70
C THR A 44 -1.43 11.41 0.70
N ASN A 45 -1.20 10.20 1.20
CA ASN A 45 -1.42 9.00 0.39
C ASN A 45 -2.90 8.68 0.38
N VAL A 46 -3.51 8.68 -0.80
CA VAL A 46 -4.84 8.11 -1.02
C VAL A 46 -4.64 6.73 -1.63
N VAL A 47 -4.99 5.70 -0.86
CA VAL A 47 -4.83 4.30 -1.25
C VAL A 47 -6.19 3.73 -1.67
N THR A 48 -6.20 2.99 -2.77
CA THR A 48 -7.40 2.32 -3.29
C THR A 48 -7.38 0.85 -2.89
N PHE A 49 -8.49 0.39 -2.32
CA PHE A 49 -8.75 -1.00 -2.01
C PHE A 49 -9.91 -1.53 -2.85
N VAL A 50 -9.94 -2.84 -3.04
CA VAL A 50 -11.08 -3.58 -3.58
C VAL A 50 -11.54 -4.62 -2.59
N GLU A 51 -12.84 -4.71 -2.34
CA GLU A 51 -13.43 -5.77 -1.52
C GLU A 51 -13.33 -7.13 -2.23
N LEU A 52 -12.97 -8.16 -1.47
CA LEU A 52 -12.81 -9.54 -1.92
C LEU A 52 -13.73 -10.47 -1.11
N ASP A 53 -14.03 -11.64 -1.68
CA ASP A 53 -14.76 -12.71 -0.98
C ASP A 53 -13.83 -13.54 -0.07
N GLU A 54 -12.51 -13.46 -0.30
CA GLU A 54 -11.48 -14.20 0.43
C GLU A 54 -10.35 -13.28 0.88
N LEU A 55 -9.63 -13.68 1.94
CA LEU A 55 -8.47 -12.96 2.42
C LEU A 55 -7.34 -12.99 1.38
N PRO A 56 -6.73 -11.85 1.05
CA PRO A 56 -5.58 -11.84 0.18
C PRO A 56 -4.34 -12.51 0.81
N ALA A 57 -3.42 -12.94 -0.06
CA ALA A 57 -2.08 -13.35 0.35
C ALA A 57 -1.26 -12.18 0.91
N ASP A 58 -0.25 -12.51 1.74
CA ASP A 58 0.62 -11.56 2.43
C ASP A 58 1.17 -10.46 1.51
N VAL A 59 1.13 -9.23 2.03
CA VAL A 59 1.66 -8.03 1.39
C VAL A 59 3.00 -7.61 2.00
N ARG A 60 3.89 -7.08 1.15
CA ARG A 60 5.12 -6.41 1.56
C ARG A 60 5.27 -5.09 0.80
N VAL A 61 5.69 -4.04 1.50
CA VAL A 61 5.94 -2.72 0.93
C VAL A 61 7.40 -2.38 1.18
N VAL A 62 8.17 -2.30 0.10
CA VAL A 62 9.60 -2.00 0.15
C VAL A 62 9.92 -0.72 -0.63
N ARG A 63 11.10 -0.14 -0.42
CA ARG A 63 11.58 0.96 -1.27
C ARG A 63 11.79 0.46 -2.70
N GLY A 64 11.61 1.34 -3.69
CA GLY A 64 11.56 0.96 -5.11
C GLY A 64 12.84 0.33 -5.67
N ASP A 65 13.97 0.57 -5.03
CA ASP A 65 15.30 0.03 -5.35
C ASP A 65 15.64 -1.26 -4.57
N ALA A 66 14.81 -1.66 -3.60
CA ALA A 66 15.03 -2.88 -2.84
C ALA A 66 14.69 -4.13 -3.69
N PRO A 67 15.44 -5.23 -3.52
CA PRO A 67 15.12 -6.48 -4.19
C PRO A 67 13.75 -7.02 -3.75
N PRO A 68 13.06 -7.79 -4.61
CA PRO A 68 11.82 -8.45 -4.23
C PRO A 68 12.06 -9.41 -3.04
N PRO A 69 11.16 -9.45 -2.05
CA PRO A 69 11.21 -10.49 -1.03
C PRO A 69 11.03 -11.89 -1.63
N ASP A 70 11.68 -12.90 -1.03
CA ASP A 70 11.63 -14.28 -1.51
C ASP A 70 10.19 -14.83 -1.57
N GLY A 71 9.80 -15.35 -2.73
CA GLY A 71 8.46 -15.89 -2.96
C GLY A 71 7.37 -14.85 -3.18
N PHE A 72 7.72 -13.57 -3.31
CA PHE A 72 6.78 -12.51 -3.62
C PHE A 72 6.88 -12.05 -5.08
N VAL A 73 5.73 -11.67 -5.66
CA VAL A 73 5.59 -11.09 -6.98
C VAL A 73 5.19 -9.62 -6.87
N ARG A 74 5.74 -8.79 -7.76
CA ARG A 74 5.41 -7.36 -7.81
C ARG A 74 3.93 -7.19 -8.17
N GLN A 75 3.20 -6.50 -7.31
CA GLN A 75 1.81 -6.14 -7.52
C GLN A 75 1.67 -4.71 -8.06
N TRP A 76 2.40 -3.76 -7.47
CA TRP A 76 2.31 -2.35 -7.81
C TRP A 76 3.63 -1.63 -7.48
N SER A 77 3.96 -0.59 -8.24
CA SER A 77 5.05 0.34 -7.92
C SER A 77 4.60 1.77 -8.18
N GLY A 78 5.04 2.70 -7.36
CA GLY A 78 4.72 4.12 -7.51
C GLY A 78 5.35 4.96 -6.43
N VAL A 79 4.87 6.19 -6.27
CA VAL A 79 5.37 7.13 -5.26
C VAL A 79 4.36 7.21 -4.12
N MET A 80 4.86 7.12 -2.89
CA MET A 80 4.12 7.40 -1.67
C MET A 80 4.88 8.42 -0.82
N LEU A 81 4.16 9.18 0.00
CA LEU A 81 4.76 9.92 1.11
C LEU A 81 5.09 8.93 2.22
N VAL A 82 6.37 8.87 2.58
CA VAL A 82 6.92 8.07 3.67
C VAL A 82 7.81 8.99 4.49
N GLU A 83 7.52 9.14 5.77
CA GLU A 83 8.22 10.09 6.66
C GLU A 83 8.28 11.51 6.05
N ASP A 84 7.15 11.96 5.51
CA ASP A 84 6.96 13.26 4.84
C ASP A 84 7.83 13.49 3.59
N ARG A 85 8.32 12.41 2.97
CA ARG A 85 9.14 12.44 1.75
C ARG A 85 8.55 11.59 0.65
N ASN A 86 8.60 12.11 -0.58
CA ASN A 86 8.26 11.35 -1.78
C ASN A 86 9.24 10.19 -1.94
N THR A 87 8.75 8.98 -1.74
CA THR A 87 9.55 7.75 -1.78
C THR A 87 8.95 6.84 -2.84
N VAL A 88 9.79 6.38 -3.78
CA VAL A 88 9.40 5.30 -4.69
C VAL A 88 9.28 4.03 -3.84
N VAL A 89 8.15 3.37 -3.94
CA VAL A 89 7.87 2.12 -3.23
C VAL A 89 7.38 1.06 -4.22
N THR A 90 7.61 -0.19 -3.86
CA THR A 90 7.06 -1.34 -4.55
C THR A 90 6.30 -2.21 -3.57
N VAL A 91 5.06 -2.51 -3.93
CA VAL A 91 4.18 -3.43 -3.22
C VAL A 91 4.29 -4.80 -3.88
N TYR A 92 4.61 -5.77 -3.06
CA TYR A 92 4.83 -7.17 -3.39
C TYR A 92 3.76 -8.02 -2.71
N ARG A 93 3.41 -9.14 -3.34
CA ARG A 93 2.47 -10.11 -2.80
C ARG A 93 3.03 -11.51 -2.86
N LYS A 94 2.87 -12.28 -1.78
CA LYS A 94 3.32 -13.67 -1.75
C LYS A 94 2.52 -14.48 -2.76
N ASN A 95 3.20 -15.26 -3.60
CA ASN A 95 2.49 -16.25 -4.41
C ASN A 95 1.92 -17.32 -3.46
N GLY A 96 0.63 -17.61 -3.61
CA GLY A 96 -0.03 -18.74 -2.97
C GLY A 96 0.42 -20.07 -3.55
#